data_AF-A0A7K9F5D2-F1
#
_entry.id   AF-A0A7K9F5D2-F1
#
_cell.length_a   1.000
_cell.length_b   1.000
_cell.length_c   1.000
_cell.angle_alpha   90.00
_cell.angle_beta   90.00
_cell.angle_gamma   90.00
#
_symmetry.space_group_name_H-M   'P 1'
#
loop_
_entity.id
_entity.type
_entity.pdbx_description
1 polymer ?
#
loop_
_entity_poly.entity_id
_entity_poly.type
_entity_poly.pdbx_seq_one_letter_code
_entity_poly.pdbx_strand_id
1 'polypeptide(L)'
;RPHLVPAAALRHQEAADGSSPGHEAEAGGGGPAVPGRPRTKFSAAQLQELERSFREQRYIGASEKRRLATALNLSQSQIKTWFQNRRMKFKRQTQDAR
;
A
#
# COMPACT_ATOMS: atom_id res chain seq x y z
N ARG A 1 -32.52 -26.01 1.89
CA ARG A 1 -32.62 -24.55 2.11
C ARG A 1 -31.89 -24.20 3.41
N PRO A 2 -30.63 -23.71 3.38
CA PRO A 2 -30.07 -22.97 4.49
C PRO A 2 -30.23 -21.46 4.24
N HIS A 3 -30.63 -20.78 5.31
CA HIS A 3 -30.99 -19.39 5.36
C HIS A 3 -30.06 -18.69 6.37
N LEU A 4 -29.79 -17.41 6.10
CA LEU A 4 -29.18 -16.38 6.94
C LEU A 4 -27.65 -16.40 7.15
N VAL A 5 -26.99 -15.56 6.35
CA VAL A 5 -25.86 -14.72 6.78
C VAL A 5 -26.39 -13.60 7.70
N PRO A 6 -25.73 -13.30 8.84
CA PRO A 6 -26.05 -12.09 9.60
C PRO A 6 -25.38 -10.87 8.98
N ALA A 7 -26.21 -9.84 8.76
CA ALA A 7 -25.82 -8.51 8.37
C ALA A 7 -25.39 -7.67 9.59
N ALA A 8 -24.62 -6.62 9.28
CA ALA A 8 -24.45 -5.36 10.00
C ALA A 8 -23.20 -5.16 10.88
N ALA A 9 -22.42 -4.17 10.43
CA ALA A 9 -21.96 -3.02 11.21
C ALA A 9 -20.72 -3.17 12.12
N LEU A 10 -19.57 -2.73 11.60
CA LEU A 10 -18.92 -1.53 12.15
C LEU A 10 -18.05 -0.86 11.08
N ARG A 11 -18.65 0.11 10.37
CA ARG A 11 -17.92 1.11 9.59
C ARG A 11 -17.27 2.05 10.61
N HIS A 12 -15.97 1.92 10.83
CA HIS A 12 -15.20 2.99 11.45
C HIS A 12 -14.92 4.06 10.40
N GLN A 13 -15.68 5.13 10.54
CA GLN A 13 -15.46 6.43 9.95
C GLN A 13 -14.25 7.06 10.62
N GLU A 14 -13.17 7.25 9.88
CA GLU A 14 -12.04 8.10 10.27
C GLU A 14 -11.91 9.19 9.20
N ALA A 15 -11.75 10.41 9.71
CA ALA A 15 -12.00 11.66 9.02
C ALA A 15 -10.98 12.03 7.95
N ALA A 16 -11.42 13.00 7.14
CA ALA A 16 -10.73 13.72 6.08
C ALA A 16 -9.23 14.03 6.30
N ASP A 17 -8.43 13.71 5.29
CA ASP A 17 -7.42 14.64 4.75
C ASP A 17 -7.46 14.52 3.22
N GLY A 18 -8.02 15.55 2.59
CA GLY A 18 -8.16 15.66 1.15
C GLY A 18 -6.82 16.01 0.53
N SER A 19 -6.27 15.08 -0.24
CA SER A 19 -5.40 15.41 -1.37
C SER A 19 -6.01 14.81 -2.63
N SER A 20 -6.74 15.66 -3.34
CA SER A 20 -7.28 15.41 -4.67
C SER A 20 -6.17 14.99 -5.64
N PRO A 21 -6.53 14.20 -6.66
CA PRO A 21 -6.23 14.64 -8.00
C PRO A 21 -7.55 14.79 -8.74
N GLY A 22 -7.96 16.05 -8.94
CA GLY A 22 -8.91 16.39 -9.97
C GLY A 22 -8.23 16.16 -11.31
N HIS A 23 -8.71 15.16 -12.04
CA HIS A 23 -8.65 15.18 -13.50
C HIS A 23 -10.04 14.81 -13.97
N GLU A 24 -10.81 15.86 -14.27
CA GLU A 24 -12.10 15.77 -14.91
C GLU A 24 -11.87 15.30 -16.35
N ALA A 25 -12.45 14.16 -16.70
CA ALA A 25 -12.72 13.79 -18.08
C ALA A 25 -14.08 13.07 -18.10
N GLU A 26 -15.05 13.89 -18.46
CA GLU A 26 -16.40 13.62 -18.92
C GLU A 26 -16.69 12.25 -19.55
N ALA A 27 -17.91 11.79 -19.25
CA ALA A 27 -18.85 11.08 -20.12
C ALA A 27 -18.50 9.70 -20.71
N GLY A 28 -19.27 8.71 -20.24
CA GLY A 28 -20.00 7.81 -21.15
C GLY A 28 -19.33 6.49 -21.54
N GLY A 29 -20.12 5.41 -21.43
CA GLY A 29 -19.94 4.21 -22.25
C GLY A 29 -19.17 3.07 -21.58
N GLY A 30 -19.79 1.88 -21.55
CA GLY A 30 -19.15 0.65 -21.09
C GLY A 30 -17.90 0.30 -21.91
N GLY A 31 -16.85 -0.15 -21.23
CA GLY A 31 -15.58 -0.57 -21.83
C GLY A 31 -14.59 -1.12 -20.78
N PRO A 32 -13.61 -1.95 -21.18
CA PRO A 32 -13.22 -3.17 -20.47
C PRO A 32 -12.26 -2.94 -19.31
N ALA A 33 -12.17 -3.98 -18.45
CA ALA A 33 -11.27 -4.11 -17.30
C ALA A 33 -9.98 -3.32 -17.45
N VAL A 34 -9.84 -2.27 -16.64
CA VAL A 34 -8.61 -1.47 -16.53
C VAL A 34 -7.43 -2.42 -16.38
N PRO A 35 -6.44 -2.42 -17.30
CA PRO A 35 -5.23 -3.19 -17.14
C PRO A 35 -4.55 -2.68 -15.86
N GLY A 36 -4.59 -3.49 -14.80
CA GLY A 36 -3.98 -3.14 -13.53
C GLY A 36 -2.54 -2.69 -13.77
N ARG A 37 -2.12 -1.60 -13.10
CA ARG A 37 -0.77 -1.02 -13.24
C ARG A 37 0.28 -2.16 -13.29
N PRO A 38 1.13 -2.21 -14.32
CA PRO A 38 2.10 -3.28 -14.48
C PRO A 38 2.92 -3.42 -13.20
N ARG A 39 2.99 -4.64 -12.67
CA ARG A 39 3.72 -4.94 -11.44
C ARG A 39 5.21 -4.72 -11.69
N THR A 40 5.71 -3.55 -11.28
CA THR A 40 7.15 -3.28 -11.29
C THR A 40 7.82 -4.12 -10.20
N LYS A 41 8.86 -4.87 -10.57
CA LYS A 41 9.78 -5.49 -9.59
C LYS A 41 10.79 -4.44 -9.14
N PHE A 42 11.04 -4.37 -7.83
CA PHE A 42 12.12 -3.54 -7.29
C PHE A 42 13.47 -4.18 -7.59
N SER A 43 14.49 -3.35 -7.84
CA SER A 43 15.87 -3.82 -7.99
C SER A 43 16.45 -4.30 -6.65
N ALA A 44 17.53 -5.08 -6.70
CA ALA A 44 18.20 -5.56 -5.49
C ALA A 44 18.68 -4.40 -4.59
N ALA A 45 19.26 -3.35 -5.19
CA ALA A 45 19.70 -2.16 -4.47
C ALA A 45 18.54 -1.43 -3.79
N GLN A 46 17.39 -1.29 -4.47
CA GLN A 46 16.19 -0.68 -3.89
C GLN A 46 15.67 -1.51 -2.71
N LEU A 47 15.65 -2.84 -2.84
CA LEU A 47 15.23 -3.72 -1.75
C LEU A 47 16.17 -3.62 -0.54
N GLN A 48 17.48 -3.59 -0.76
CA GLN A 48 18.45 -3.47 0.34
C GLN A 48 18.27 -2.19 1.14
N GLU A 49 18.04 -1.06 0.48
CA GLU A 49 17.79 0.22 1.13
C GLU A 49 16.46 0.19 1.93
N LEU A 50 15.39 -0.32 1.32
CA LEU A 50 14.10 -0.46 2.00
C LEU A 50 14.19 -1.38 3.22
N GLU A 51 14.93 -2.48 3.12
CA GLU A 51 15.17 -3.43 4.21
C GLU A 51 16.02 -2.81 5.32
N ARG A 52 17.03 -1.98 4.96
CA ARG A 52 17.82 -1.21 5.92
C ARG A 52 16.93 -0.29 6.75
N SER A 53 16.16 0.57 6.09
CA SER A 53 15.24 1.48 6.80
C SER A 53 14.18 0.73 7.62
N PHE A 54 13.70 -0.42 7.14
CA PHE A 54 12.73 -1.23 7.89
C PHE A 54 13.28 -1.81 9.19
N ARG A 55 14.57 -2.20 9.21
CA ARG A 55 15.24 -2.69 10.43
C ARG A 55 15.34 -1.61 11.50
N GLU A 56 15.59 -0.38 11.09
CA GLU A 56 15.63 0.79 11.98
C GLU A 56 14.22 1.17 12.45
N GLN A 57 13.27 1.25 11.53
CA GLN A 57 11.91 1.69 11.80
C GLN A 57 10.88 0.89 11.01
N ARG A 58 10.09 0.07 11.73
CA ARG A 58 9.05 -0.79 11.16
C ARG A 58 7.89 -0.01 10.51
N TYR A 59 7.72 1.26 10.87
CA TYR A 59 6.65 2.17 10.42
C TYR A 59 7.25 3.53 10.05
N ILE A 60 7.26 3.88 8.77
CA ILE A 60 7.81 5.17 8.32
C ILE A 60 6.74 6.27 8.24
N GLY A 61 7.12 7.46 8.70
CA GLY A 61 6.32 8.69 8.59
C GLY A 61 6.32 9.30 7.19
N ALA A 62 5.59 10.41 7.02
CA ALA A 62 5.47 11.11 5.73
C ALA A 62 6.80 11.65 5.20
N SER A 63 7.62 12.25 6.08
CA SER A 63 8.93 12.81 5.71
C SER A 63 9.89 11.74 5.21
N GLU A 64 10.02 10.64 5.95
CA GLU A 64 10.91 9.53 5.57
C GLU A 64 10.45 8.83 4.30
N LYS A 65 9.13 8.67 4.13
CA LYS A 65 8.54 8.15 2.90
C LYS A 65 8.91 9.01 1.68
N ARG A 66 8.86 10.34 1.82
CA ARG A 66 9.25 11.26 0.75
C ARG A 66 10.74 11.16 0.44
N ARG A 67 11.59 11.08 1.46
CA ARG A 67 13.05 10.90 1.32
C ARG A 67 13.38 9.62 0.52
N LEU A 68 12.82 8.49 0.93
CA LEU A 68 13.03 7.20 0.26
C LEU A 68 12.47 7.16 -1.16
N ALA A 69 11.32 7.79 -1.40
CA ALA A 69 10.73 7.90 -2.73
C ALA A 69 11.68 8.61 -3.70
N THR A 70 12.26 9.74 -3.30
CA THR A 70 13.24 10.47 -4.11
C THR A 70 14.55 9.68 -4.26
N ALA A 71 15.09 9.12 -3.17
CA ALA A 71 16.36 8.41 -3.20
C ALA A 71 16.35 7.14 -4.06
N LEU A 72 15.22 6.42 -4.08
CA LEU A 72 15.07 5.16 -4.79
C LEU A 72 14.38 5.31 -6.14
N ASN A 73 13.99 6.53 -6.52
CA ASN A 73 13.20 6.85 -7.70
C ASN A 73 11.89 6.02 -7.76
N LEU A 74 11.19 5.95 -6.64
CA LEU A 74 9.93 5.24 -6.45
C LEU A 74 8.83 6.21 -6.01
N SER A 75 7.57 5.87 -6.24
CA SER A 75 6.45 6.65 -5.70
C SER A 75 6.24 6.39 -4.20
N GLN A 76 5.77 7.41 -3.48
CA GLN A 76 5.38 7.27 -2.06
C GLN A 76 4.36 6.13 -1.81
N SER A 77 3.50 5.85 -2.80
CA SER A 77 2.54 4.74 -2.76
C SER A 77 3.22 3.36 -2.84
N GLN A 78 4.25 3.21 -3.70
CA GLN A 78 5.05 1.99 -3.76
C GLN A 78 5.80 1.76 -2.45
N ILE A 79 6.39 2.82 -1.88
CA ILE A 79 7.06 2.76 -0.58
C ILE A 79 6.05 2.33 0.51
N LYS A 80 4.86 2.95 0.57
CA LYS A 80 3.79 2.56 1.50
C LYS A 80 3.41 1.08 1.37
N THR A 81 3.17 0.63 0.14
CA THR A 81 2.77 -0.76 -0.15
C THR A 81 3.88 -1.74 0.23
N TRP A 82 5.14 -1.42 -0.07
CA TRP A 82 6.27 -2.25 0.32
C TRP A 82 6.37 -2.40 1.84
N PHE A 83 6.28 -1.30 2.60
CA PHE A 83 6.31 -1.33 4.07
C PHE A 83 5.12 -2.08 4.67
N GLN A 84 3.94 -2.03 4.04
CA GLN A 84 2.79 -2.83 4.46
C GLN A 84 3.06 -4.33 4.24
N ASN A 85 3.50 -4.72 3.04
CA ASN A 85 3.85 -6.09 2.72
C ASN A 85 4.97 -6.62 3.63
N ARG A 86 5.97 -5.79 3.91
CA ARG A 86 7.11 -6.18 4.74
C ARG A 86 6.71 -6.49 6.18
N ARG A 87 5.83 -5.66 6.77
CA ARG A 87 5.25 -5.91 8.11
C ARG A 87 4.42 -7.19 8.15
N MET A 88 3.62 -7.45 7.11
CA MET A 88 2.84 -8.68 7.02
C MET A 88 3.75 -9.92 7.00
N LYS A 89 4.81 -9.89 6.19
CA LYS A 89 5.82 -10.95 6.16
C LYS A 89 6.49 -11.14 7.52
N PHE A 90 6.90 -10.04 8.17
CA PHE A 90 7.51 -10.09 9.49
C PHE A 90 6.57 -10.72 10.53
N LYS A 91 5.31 -10.28 10.59
CA LYS A 91 4.29 -10.86 11.48
C LYS A 91 4.12 -12.35 11.26
N ARG A 92 4.03 -12.79 9.99
CA ARG A 92 3.92 -14.21 9.66
C ARG A 92 5.14 -15.00 10.12
N GLN A 93 6.35 -14.47 9.91
CA GLN A 93 7.59 -15.11 10.37
C GLN A 93 7.66 -15.21 11.89
N THR A 94 7.19 -14.21 12.63
CA THR A 94 7.16 -14.25 14.10
C THR A 94 6.09 -15.21 14.64
N GLN A 95 4.97 -15.39 13.94
CA GLN A 95 3.92 -16.34 14.34
C GLN A 95 4.23 -17.78 13.96
N ASP A 96 4.90 -18.00 12.83
CA ASP A 96 5.32 -19.33 12.35
C ASP A 96 6.52 -19.87 13.14
N ALA A 97 7.30 -18.98 13.76
CA ALA A 97 8.41 -19.34 14.65
C ALA A 97 7.96 -19.66 16.10
N ARG A 98 6.66 -19.70 16.38
CA ARG A 98 6.09 -19.99 17.70
C ARG A 98 5.21 -21.23 17.63
#